data_AF-X1GR20-F1
#
_entry.id   AF-X1GR20-F1
#
_cell.length_a   1.000
_cell.length_b   1.000
_cell.length_c   1.000
_cell.angle_alpha   90.00
_cell.angle_beta   90.00
_cell.angle_gamma   90.00
#
_symmetry.space_group_name_H-M   'P 1'
#
loop_
_entity.id
_entity.type
_entity.pdbx_description
1 polymer ?
#
loop_
_entity_poly.entity_id
_entity_poly.type
_entity_poly.pdbx_seq_one_letter_code
_entity_poly.pdbx_strand_id
1 'polypeptide(L)' 'AVHNGKRHIPVYITENMVGHKLGEFSPTRIFKGHSAHSERSTSLK' A
#
# COMPACT_ATOMS: atom_id res chain seq x y z
N ALA A 1 -2.54 13.83 4.54
CA ALA A 1 -2.70 12.41 4.91
C ALA A 1 -3.94 11.86 4.23
N VAL A 2 -3.84 10.69 3.57
CA VAL A 2 -4.93 10.11 2.77
C VAL A 2 -5.66 9.06 3.59
N HIS A 3 -6.99 9.07 3.57
CA HIS A 3 -7.80 8.10 4.31
C HIS A 3 -7.91 6.79 3.52
N ASN A 4 -7.70 5.64 4.17
CA ASN A 4 -7.77 4.33 3.52
C ASN A 4 -9.00 3.48 3.94
N GLY A 5 -9.98 4.11 4.61
CA GLY A 5 -11.18 3.45 5.14
C GLY A 5 -11.01 2.93 6.58
N LYS A 6 -9.79 2.94 7.13
CA LYS A 6 -9.52 2.59 8.54
C LYS A 6 -8.71 3.65 9.26
N ARG A 7 -7.72 4.25 8.59
CA ARG A 7 -6.84 5.27 9.16
C ARG A 7 -6.36 6.25 8.11
N HIS A 8 -5.78 7.36 8.57
CA HIS A 8 -5.07 8.31 7.71
C HIS A 8 -3.61 7.89 7.57
N ILE A 9 -3.17 7.68 6.33
CA ILE A 9 -1.79 7.36 5.98
C ILE A 9 -1.06 8.68 5.62
N PRO A 10 0.06 9.01 6.27
CA PRO A 10 0.90 10.11 5.83
C PRO A 10 1.63 9.69 4.55
N VAL A 11 1.38 10.41 3.45
CA VAL A 11 2.01 10.21 2.15
C VAL A 11 2.79 11.48 1.82
N TYR A 12 4.08 11.34 1.55
CA TYR A 12 4.91 12.43 1.04
C TYR A 12 4.82 12.44 -0.49
N ILE A 13 4.51 13.59 -1.08
CA ILE A 13 4.24 13.72 -2.52
C ILE A 13 5.56 13.97 -3.25
N THR A 14 5.80 13.22 -4.32
CA THR A 14 6.93 13.39 -5.26
C THR A 14 6.41 13.82 -6.63
N GLU A 15 7.26 14.43 -7.46
CA GLU A 15 6.86 14.97 -8.78
C GLU A 15 6.28 13.90 -9.71
N ASN A 16 6.74 12.65 -9.59
CA ASN A 16 6.24 11.52 -10.36
C ASN A 16 4.78 11.13 -10.03
N MET A 17 4.20 11.71 -8.97
CA MET A 17 2.82 11.47 -8.52
C MET A 17 1.85 12.54 -9.05
N VAL A 18 2.34 13.56 -9.75
CA VAL A 18 1.52 14.63 -10.33
C VAL A 18 0.72 14.08 -11.51
N GLY A 19 -0.60 14.28 -11.48
CA GLY A 19 -1.53 13.71 -12.47
C GLY A 19 -2.25 12.44 -11.99
N HIS A 20 -1.79 11.82 -10.91
CA HIS A 20 -2.44 10.67 -10.27
C HIS A 20 -3.41 11.09 -9.18
N LYS A 21 -4.37 10.22 -8.84
CA LYS A 21 -5.28 10.47 -7.70
C LYS A 21 -4.59 10.08 -6.40
N LEU A 22 -4.79 10.89 -5.36
CA LEU A 22 -4.24 10.63 -4.01
C LEU A 22 -4.65 9.26 -3.43
N GLY A 23 -5.83 8.75 -3.83
CA GLY A 23 -6.32 7.44 -3.40
C GLY A 23 -5.49 6.25 -3.93
N GLU A 24 -4.77 6.42 -5.03
CA GLU A 24 -3.89 5.38 -5.59
C GLU A 24 -2.72 5.05 -4.67
N PHE A 25 -2.33 6.01 -3.83
CA PHE A 25 -1.24 5.87 -2.87
C PHE A 25 -1.70 5.41 -1.48
N SER A 26 -2.96 5.01 -1.33
CA SER A 26 -3.59 4.67 -0.06
C SER A 26 -4.41 3.37 -0.15
N PRO A 27 -3.77 2.20 0.03
CA PRO A 27 -4.43 0.90 -0.13
C PRO A 27 -5.50 0.69 0.94
N THR A 28 -6.71 0.31 0.50
CA THR A 28 -7.90 0.20 1.36
C THR A 28 -8.08 -1.18 1.99
N ARG A 29 -7.75 -2.25 1.27
CA ARG A 29 -7.84 -3.64 1.76
C ARG A 29 -6.49 -4.34 1.61
N ILE A 30 -6.03 -5.00 2.67
CA ILE A 30 -4.84 -5.85 2.64
C ILE A 30 -5.29 -7.25 2.28
N PHE A 31 -4.98 -7.68 1.05
CA PHE A 31 -5.16 -9.07 0.66
C PHE A 31 -4.06 -9.92 1.32
N LYS A 32 -4.45 -10.83 2.21
CA LYS A 32 -3.51 -11.72 2.94
C LYS A 32 -3.20 -13.02 2.20
N GLY A 33 -3.63 -13.16 0.94
CA GLY A 33 -3.60 -14.42 0.22
C GLY A 33 -4.83 -15.28 0.50
N HIS A 34 -5.11 -16.21 -0.42
CA HIS A 34 -5.81 -17.44 -0.06
C HIS A 34 -4.77 -18.37 0.55
N SER A 35 -5.10 -19.02 1.66
CA SER A 35 -4.21 -19.92 2.38
C SER A 35 -3.85 -21.15 1.53
N ALA A 36 -2.88 -20.96 0.64
CA ALA A 36 -2.04 -21.99 0.07
C ALA A 36 -0.61 -21.53 0.34
N HIS A 37 0.03 -22.20 1.30
CA HIS A 37 1.38 -21.94 1.76
C HIS A 37 2.35 -21.83 0.57
N SER A 38 2.85 -20.62 0.31
CA SER A 38 4.03 -20.37 -0.52
C SER A 38 4.78 -19.21 0.11
N GLU A 39 5.53 -19.53 1.16
CA GLU A 39 6.52 -18.63 1.73
C GLU A 39 7.63 -18.42 0.70
N ARG A 40 7.65 -17.26 0.04
CA ARG A 40 8.92 -16.65 -0.39
C ARG A 40 9.19 -15.45 0.50
N SER A 41 9.72 -15.73 1.68
CA SER A 41 10.45 -14.75 2.46
C SER A 41 11.88 -14.69 1.91
N THR A 42 12.16 -13.77 1.00
CA THR A 42 13.55 -13.36 0.75
C THR A 42 14.00 -12.49 1.92
N SER A 43 14.32 -13.13 3.04
CA SER A 43 15.08 -12.49 4.12
C SER A 43 16.53 -12.43 3.67
N LEU A 44 16.97 -11.26 3.20
CA LEU A 44 18.41 -10.96 3.15
C LEU A 44 18.86 -10.68 4.59
N LYS A 45 19.82 -11.47 5.07
CA LYS A 45 20.68 -11.12 6.20
C LYS A 45 21.77 -10.19 5.69
#